data_AF-A0A7K3S2K7-F1
#
_entry.id   AF-A0A7K3S2K7-F1
#
_cell.length_a   1.000
_cell.length_b   1.000
_cell.length_c   1.000
_cell.angle_alpha   90.00
_cell.angle_beta   90.00
_cell.angle_gamma   90.00
#
_symmetry.space_group_name_H-M   'P 1'
#
loop_
_entity.id
_entity.type
_entity.pdbx_description
1 polymer ?
#
loop_
_entity_poly.entity_id
_entity_poly.type
_entity_poly.pdbx_seq_one_letter_code
_entity_poly.pdbx_strand_id
1 'polypeptide(L)'
;MTQVQESSGARAARPAPPRNGWWGVAALALGTFTVVTSEMLPVGLLTPMGRSLGVPEGVAGLTLTVTGLVAALSAPALVPLLGRADR
;
A
#
# COMPACT_ATOMS: atom_id res chain seq x y z
N MET A 1 22.37 5.17 49.24
CA MET A 1 21.59 5.97 48.28
C MET A 1 21.99 5.54 46.87
N THR A 2 21.20 4.68 46.27
CA THR A 2 21.35 4.18 44.89
C THR A 2 20.99 5.30 43.92
N GLN A 3 22.00 5.87 43.27
CA GLN A 3 21.79 6.71 42.09
C GLN A 3 21.17 5.83 41.01
N VAL A 4 19.87 6.01 40.79
CA VAL A 4 19.20 5.58 39.56
C VAL A 4 19.85 6.41 38.46
N GLN A 5 20.81 5.80 37.78
CA GLN A 5 21.40 6.32 36.57
C GLN A 5 20.26 6.39 35.55
N GLU A 6 19.62 7.56 35.47
CA GLU A 6 18.70 7.89 34.39
C GLU A 6 19.44 7.56 33.10
N SER A 7 18.98 6.52 32.41
CA SER A 7 19.41 6.23 31.06
C SER A 7 19.04 7.47 30.25
N SER A 8 20.01 8.38 30.11
CA SER A 8 19.95 9.49 29.17
C SER A 8 19.98 8.84 27.80
N GLY A 9 18.80 8.39 27.38
CA GLY A 9 18.58 7.76 26.10
C GLY A 9 19.09 8.75 25.07
N ALA A 10 20.14 8.34 24.36
CA ALA A 10 20.66 9.06 23.22
C ALA A 10 19.48 9.35 22.29
N ARG A 11 18.97 10.58 22.38
CA ARG A 11 17.87 11.04 21.54
C ARG A 11 18.49 11.19 20.16
N ALA A 12 18.46 10.10 19.40
CA ALA A 12 18.90 10.05 18.02
C ALA A 12 18.36 11.32 17.34
N ALA A 13 19.28 12.16 16.86
CA ALA A 13 18.95 13.44 16.25
C ALA A 13 17.95 13.18 15.12
N ARG A 14 16.68 13.60 15.30
CA ARG A 14 15.69 13.47 14.24
C ARG A 14 16.10 14.40 13.12
N PRO A 15 16.24 13.92 11.88
CA PRO A 15 16.51 14.80 10.74
C PRO A 15 15.44 15.89 10.67
N ALA A 16 15.87 17.12 10.40
CA ALA A 16 14.96 18.25 10.23
C ALA A 16 13.98 17.93 9.08
N PRO A 17 12.67 18.17 9.25
CA PRO A 17 11.70 17.85 8.21
C PRO A 17 12.04 18.63 6.93
N PRO A 18 12.00 17.98 5.75
CA PRO A 18 12.25 18.67 4.50
C PRO A 18 11.26 19.84 4.36
N ARG A 19 11.79 21.00 3.97
CA ARG A 19 11.09 22.30 3.98
C ARG A 19 9.90 22.38 3.00
N ASN A 20 9.61 21.31 2.26
CA ASN A 20 8.56 21.21 1.25
C ASN A 20 7.96 19.78 1.13
N GLY A 21 7.69 19.09 2.25
CA GLY A 21 7.14 17.72 2.29
C GLY A 21 5.80 17.49 1.56
N TRP A 22 5.15 18.54 1.05
CA TRP A 22 3.93 18.47 0.24
C TRP A 22 4.09 17.66 -1.05
N TRP A 23 5.28 17.63 -1.66
CA TRP A 23 5.52 16.80 -2.85
C TRP A 23 5.43 15.30 -2.54
N GLY A 24 5.90 14.88 -1.35
CA GLY A 24 5.76 13.50 -0.89
C GLY A 24 4.29 13.13 -0.65
N VAL A 25 3.51 14.04 -0.06
CA VAL A 25 2.06 13.87 0.13
C VAL A 25 1.34 13.78 -1.22
N ALA A 26 1.67 14.64 -2.17
CA ALA A 26 1.11 14.60 -3.52
C ALA A 26 1.44 13.27 -4.23
N ALA A 27 2.68 12.80 -4.13
CA ALA A 27 3.10 11.52 -4.69
C ALA A 27 2.36 10.33 -4.07
N LEU A 28 2.21 10.30 -2.73
CA LEU A 28 1.43 9.26 -2.04
C LEU A 28 -0.05 9.32 -2.41
N ALA A 29 -0.63 10.51 -2.51
CA ALA A 29 -2.02 10.71 -2.89
C ALA A 29 -2.28 10.22 -4.32
N LEU A 30 -1.46 10.65 -5.29
CA LEU A 30 -1.55 10.18 -6.68
C LEU A 30 -1.32 8.66 -6.77
N GLY A 31 -0.29 8.14 -6.12
CA GLY A 31 0.01 6.71 -6.13
C GLY A 31 -1.15 5.87 -5.58
N THR A 32 -1.67 6.24 -4.41
CA THR A 32 -2.80 5.53 -3.79
C THR A 32 -4.08 5.68 -4.63
N PHE A 33 -4.35 6.87 -5.16
CA PHE A 33 -5.48 7.12 -6.04
C PHE A 33 -5.43 6.24 -7.30
N THR A 34 -4.29 6.17 -7.96
CA THR A 34 -4.11 5.33 -9.15
C THR A 34 -4.32 3.85 -8.83
N VAL A 35 -3.75 3.36 -7.72
CA VAL A 35 -3.93 1.96 -7.28
C VAL A 35 -5.41 1.65 -7.03
N VAL A 36 -6.10 2.48 -6.23
CA VAL A 36 -7.53 2.27 -5.93
C VAL A 36 -8.39 2.34 -7.20
N THR A 37 -8.11 3.29 -8.10
CA THR A 37 -8.84 3.41 -9.36
C THR A 37 -8.66 2.17 -10.24
N SER A 38 -7.43 1.64 -10.32
CA SER A 38 -7.13 0.42 -11.08
C SER A 38 -7.84 -0.82 -10.53
N GLU A 39 -8.10 -0.88 -9.22
CA GLU A 39 -8.84 -1.99 -8.60
C GLU A 39 -10.37 -1.83 -8.73
N MET A 40 -10.89 -0.60 -8.75
CA MET A 40 -12.33 -0.35 -8.87
C MET A 40 -12.84 -0.39 -10.32
N LEU A 41 -11.97 -0.11 -11.31
CA LEU A 41 -12.28 -0.24 -12.73
C LEU A 41 -12.80 -1.62 -13.14
N PRO A 42 -12.11 -2.74 -12.84
CA PRO A 42 -12.60 -4.07 -13.17
C PRO A 42 -13.92 -4.36 -12.48
N VAL A 43 -14.13 -3.96 -11.22
CA VAL A 43 -15.40 -4.15 -10.50
C VAL A 43 -16.59 -3.56 -11.27
N GLY A 44 -16.44 -2.33 -11.77
CA GLY A 44 -17.48 -1.67 -12.57
C GLY A 44 -17.65 -2.24 -13.98
N LEU A 45 -16.67 -2.99 -14.48
CA LEU A 45 -16.66 -3.57 -15.82
C LEU A 45 -16.92 -5.08 -15.84
N LEU A 46 -17.06 -5.73 -14.68
CA LEU A 46 -17.28 -7.18 -14.57
C LEU A 46 -18.55 -7.63 -15.33
N THR A 47 -19.66 -6.92 -15.17
CA THR A 47 -20.93 -7.22 -15.87
C THR A 47 -20.83 -7.05 -17.39
N PRO A 48 -20.26 -5.97 -17.96
CA PRO A 48 -20.06 -5.88 -19.41
C PRO A 48 -18.98 -6.85 -19.95
N MET A 49 -17.91 -7.15 -19.19
CA MET A 49 -16.88 -8.13 -19.58
C MET A 49 -17.41 -9.57 -19.56
N GLY A 50 -18.19 -9.96 -18.55
CA GLY A 50 -18.82 -11.27 -18.48
C GLY A 50 -19.79 -11.50 -19.64
N ARG A 51 -20.55 -10.47 -20.02
CA ARG A 51 -21.44 -10.52 -21.20
C ARG A 51 -20.68 -10.62 -22.52
N SER A 52 -19.54 -9.96 -22.69
CA SER A 52 -18.76 -10.03 -23.93
C SER A 52 -17.99 -11.35 -24.09
N LEU A 53 -17.59 -11.97 -22.98
CA LEU A 53 -16.83 -13.22 -22.96
C LEU A 53 -17.69 -14.47 -22.75
N GLY A 54 -19.01 -14.32 -22.51
CA GLY A 54 -19.93 -15.43 -22.22
C GLY A 54 -19.67 -16.11 -20.86
N VAL A 55 -18.98 -15.43 -19.95
CA VAL A 55 -18.56 -15.94 -18.65
C VAL A 55 -19.54 -15.46 -17.56
N PRO A 56 -19.98 -16.32 -16.62
CA PRO A 56 -20.84 -15.92 -15.53
C PRO A 56 -20.20 -14.82 -14.66
N GLU A 57 -21.00 -13.86 -14.19
CA GLU A 57 -20.53 -12.75 -13.34
C GLU A 57 -19.78 -13.24 -12.09
N GLY A 58 -20.21 -14.38 -11.52
CA GLY A 58 -19.52 -15.00 -10.38
C GLY A 58 -18.09 -15.45 -10.69
N VAL A 59 -17.84 -15.99 -11.90
CA VAL A 59 -16.50 -16.40 -12.33
C VAL A 59 -15.61 -15.17 -12.57
N ALA A 60 -16.19 -14.11 -13.11
CA ALA A 60 -15.50 -12.84 -13.26
C ALA A 60 -15.18 -12.22 -11.87
N GLY A 61 -16.09 -12.34 -10.89
CA GLY A 61 -15.81 -11.92 -9.50
C GLY A 61 -14.70 -12.72 -8.80
N LEU A 62 -14.49 -14.00 -9.17
CA LEU A 62 -13.39 -14.81 -8.63
C LEU A 62 -12.02 -14.25 -9.02
N THR A 63 -11.86 -13.63 -10.18
CA THR A 63 -10.55 -13.05 -10.58
C THR A 63 -10.13 -11.93 -9.64
N LEU A 64 -11.08 -11.13 -9.16
CA LEU A 64 -10.84 -10.09 -8.16
C LEU A 64 -10.48 -10.65 -6.78
N THR A 65 -11.06 -11.80 -6.43
CA THR A 65 -10.73 -12.49 -5.18
C THR A 65 -9.30 -13.01 -5.23
N VAL A 66 -8.87 -13.53 -6.37
CA VAL A 66 -7.50 -14.02 -6.59
C VAL A 66 -6.49 -12.87 -6.49
N THR A 67 -6.75 -11.72 -7.12
CA THR A 67 -5.84 -10.56 -6.99
C THR A 67 -5.74 -10.08 -5.55
N GLY A 68 -6.86 -10.02 -4.83
CA GLY A 68 -6.88 -9.69 -3.40
C GLY A 68 -6.07 -10.66 -2.53
N LEU A 69 -6.16 -11.98 -2.79
CA LEU A 69 -5.35 -12.98 -2.10
C LEU A 69 -3.86 -12.82 -2.39
N VAL A 70 -3.49 -12.60 -3.65
CA VAL A 70 -2.08 -12.35 -4.04
C VAL A 70 -1.55 -11.11 -3.33
N ALA A 71 -2.33 -10.03 -3.27
CA ALA A 71 -1.98 -8.82 -2.55
C ALA A 71 -1.81 -9.07 -1.04
N ALA A 72 -2.73 -9.81 -0.43
CA ALA A 72 -2.68 -10.15 1.00
C ALA A 72 -1.42 -10.96 1.36
N LEU A 73 -1.04 -11.91 0.51
CA LEU A 73 0.18 -12.71 0.68
C LEU A 73 1.46 -11.90 0.40
N SER A 74 1.40 -10.97 -0.56
CA SER A 74 2.55 -10.15 -0.94
C SER A 74 2.81 -8.99 0.03
N ALA A 75 1.77 -8.45 0.68
CA ALA A 75 1.86 -7.33 1.60
C ALA A 75 2.93 -7.51 2.70
N PRO A 76 2.99 -8.62 3.46
CA PRO A 76 4.02 -8.81 4.49
C PRO A 76 5.44 -8.95 3.91
N ALA A 77 5.59 -9.40 2.66
CA ALA A 77 6.88 -9.47 1.98
C ALA A 77 7.34 -8.10 1.45
N LEU A 78 6.39 -7.27 0.99
CA LEU A 78 6.65 -5.93 0.43
C LEU A 78 7.16 -4.96 1.51
N VAL A 79 6.65 -5.01 2.73
CA VAL A 79 7.06 -4.11 3.83
C VAL A 79 8.58 -4.12 4.08
N PRO A 80 9.24 -5.28 4.32
CA PRO A 80 10.69 -5.30 4.49
C PRO A 80 11.46 -5.04 3.19
N LEU A 81 10.91 -5.37 2.01
CA LEU A 81 11.56 -5.13 0.72
C LEU A 81 11.65 -3.63 0.40
N LEU A 82 10.52 -2.91 0.52
CA LEU A 82 10.47 -1.46 0.30
C LEU A 82 11.28 -0.72 1.36
N GLY A 83 11.28 -1.18 2.62
CA GLY A 83 12.12 -0.61 3.68
C GLY A 83 13.64 -0.79 3.47
N ARG A 84 14.06 -1.65 2.53
CA ARG A 84 15.46 -1.71 2.06
C ARG A 84 15.74 -0.77 0.90
N ALA A 85 14.73 -0.45 0.08
CA ALA A 85 14.85 0.46 -1.05
C ALA A 85 14.74 1.96 -0.66
N ASP A 86 14.15 2.24 0.51
CA ASP A 86 13.97 3.60 1.07
C ASP A 86 15.19 4.15 1.84
N ARG A 87 16.21 3.31 2.11
CA ARG A 87 17.49 3.71 2.74
C ARG A 87 18.56 3.98 1.69
#